data_AF-A0A962IK62-F1
#
_entry.id   AF-A0A962IK62-F1
#
_cell.length_a   1.000
_cell.length_b   1.000
_cell.length_c   1.000
_cell.angle_alpha   90.00
_cell.angle_beta   90.00
_cell.angle_gamma   90.00
#
_symmetry.space_group_name_H-M   'P 1'
#
loop_
_entity.id
_entity.type
_entity.pdbx_description
1 polymer ?
#
loop_
_entity_poly.entity_id
_entity_poly.type
_entity_poly.pdbx_seq_one_letter_code
_entity_poly.pdbx_strand_id
1 'polypeptide(L)'
;MTDSSDAKAGEDFLPVLRAAMRRPLRLGRRRWLGMSLSAAGGLLVACGRGSRPSLNIEPAHLGRATELGVFVLIEADGRILIGARAPEIGQGVKTSLPLILAEEMDADWSRVRVEQLPLGLMPTENPGELTWKY
;
A
#
# COMPACT_ATOMS: atom_id res chain seq x y z
N MET A 1 -39.99 -3.35 -53.71
CA MET A 1 -38.67 -3.42 -54.38
C MET A 1 -37.85 -2.24 -53.86
N THR A 2 -37.39 -2.31 -52.61
CA THR A 2 -36.60 -1.24 -51.98
C THR A 2 -35.14 -1.48 -52.33
N ASP A 3 -34.58 -0.51 -53.05
CA ASP A 3 -33.27 -0.52 -53.67
C ASP A 3 -32.15 -0.45 -52.61
N SER A 4 -31.24 -1.42 -52.69
CA SER A 4 -30.05 -1.59 -51.87
C SER A 4 -28.91 -0.74 -52.44
N SER A 5 -29.11 0.58 -52.52
CA SER A 5 -28.17 1.50 -53.18
C SER A 5 -27.30 2.33 -52.22
N ASP A 6 -27.64 2.38 -50.93
CA ASP A 6 -26.94 3.23 -49.96
C ASP A 6 -25.77 2.56 -49.21
N ALA A 7 -25.43 1.31 -49.52
CA ALA A 7 -24.40 0.56 -48.81
C ALA A 7 -22.97 0.73 -49.35
N LYS A 8 -22.77 1.44 -50.47
CA LYS A 8 -21.44 1.51 -51.15
C LYS A 8 -20.53 2.65 -50.70
N ALA A 9 -21.04 3.68 -50.02
CA ALA A 9 -20.23 4.85 -49.66
C ALA A 9 -19.32 4.64 -48.42
N GLY A 10 -19.58 3.61 -47.60
CA GLY A 10 -18.84 3.35 -46.36
C GLY A 10 -17.61 2.45 -46.49
N GLU A 11 -17.52 1.66 -47.56
CA GLU A 11 -16.50 0.61 -47.73
C GLU A 11 -15.18 1.15 -48.36
N ASP A 12 -15.24 2.30 -49.03
CA ASP A 12 -14.10 2.90 -49.74
C ASP A 12 -13.05 3.55 -48.79
N PHE A 13 -13.42 3.82 -47.55
CA PHE A 13 -12.51 4.40 -46.53
C PHE A 13 -11.67 3.35 -45.79
N LEU A 14 -12.09 2.09 -45.82
CA LEU A 14 -11.42 0.97 -45.16
C LEU A 14 -9.97 0.72 -45.63
N PRO A 15 -9.61 0.81 -46.92
CA PRO A 15 -8.22 0.63 -47.35
C PRO A 15 -7.28 1.74 -46.86
N VAL A 16 -7.74 2.99 -46.80
CA VAL A 16 -6.96 4.13 -46.30
C VAL A 16 -6.74 4.02 -44.79
N LEU A 17 -7.81 3.68 -44.05
CA LEU A 17 -7.74 3.43 -42.60
C LEU A 17 -6.84 2.22 -42.30
N ARG A 18 -6.91 1.13 -43.07
CA ARG A 18 -6.01 -0.02 -42.94
C ARG A 18 -4.55 0.32 -43.26
N ALA A 19 -4.29 1.17 -44.25
CA ALA A 19 -2.94 1.60 -44.62
C ALA A 19 -2.31 2.52 -43.55
N ALA A 20 -3.10 3.44 -42.98
CA ALA A 20 -2.67 4.32 -41.90
C ALA A 20 -2.39 3.55 -40.60
N MET A 21 -3.23 2.56 -40.27
CA MET A 21 -3.07 1.72 -39.07
C MET A 21 -1.94 0.67 -39.15
N ARG A 22 -1.37 0.43 -40.33
CA ARG A 22 -0.33 -0.59 -40.56
C ARG A 22 1.07 -0.03 -40.80
N ARG A 23 1.34 1.24 -40.52
CA ARG A 23 2.73 1.74 -40.55
C ARG A 23 3.50 1.23 -39.33
N PRO A 24 4.40 0.23 -39.45
CA PRO A 24 5.28 -0.09 -38.34
C PRO A 24 6.12 1.15 -38.05
N LEU A 25 6.17 1.57 -36.78
CA LEU A 25 7.13 2.57 -36.33
C LEU A 25 8.53 1.99 -36.55
N ARG A 26 9.15 2.28 -37.70
CA ARG A 26 10.55 1.91 -37.99
C ARG A 26 11.45 2.77 -37.09
N LEU A 27 11.61 2.34 -35.85
CA LEU A 27 12.53 2.94 -34.89
C LEU A 27 13.96 2.53 -35.29
N GLY A 28 14.70 3.47 -35.87
CA GLY A 28 16.13 3.25 -36.12
C GLY A 28 16.89 3.09 -34.79
N ARG A 29 17.98 2.31 -34.81
CA ARG A 29 18.85 2.06 -33.63
C ARG A 29 19.19 3.34 -32.87
N ARG A 30 19.59 4.40 -33.57
CA ARG A 30 19.92 5.71 -32.98
C ARG A 30 18.73 6.38 -32.30
N ARG A 31 17.53 6.24 -32.86
CA ARG A 31 16.30 6.83 -32.32
C ARG A 31 15.82 6.05 -31.09
N TRP A 32 15.94 4.73 -31.11
CA TRP A 32 15.69 3.88 -29.96
C TRP A 32 16.66 4.17 -28.81
N LEU A 33 17.98 4.23 -29.10
CA LEU A 33 18.99 4.61 -28.10
C LEU A 33 18.73 6.02 -27.55
N GLY A 34 18.35 6.97 -28.39
CA GLY A 34 18.01 8.33 -27.94
C GLY A 34 16.78 8.38 -27.04
N MET A 35 15.74 7.60 -27.34
CA MET A 35 14.54 7.50 -26.51
C MET A 35 14.82 6.86 -25.16
N SER A 36 15.57 5.74 -25.13
CA SER A 36 15.96 5.07 -23.89
C SER A 36 16.85 5.93 -23.01
N LEU A 37 17.82 6.64 -23.60
CA LEU A 37 18.70 7.55 -22.85
C LEU A 37 17.93 8.75 -22.28
N SER A 38 16.96 9.29 -23.03
CA SER A 38 16.12 10.41 -22.56
C SER A 38 15.21 9.98 -21.41
N ALA A 39 14.60 8.79 -21.50
CA ALA A 39 13.77 8.23 -20.44
C ALA A 39 14.59 7.97 -19.16
N ALA A 40 15.77 7.36 -19.30
CA ALA A 40 16.68 7.12 -18.18
C ALA A 40 17.17 8.42 -17.54
N GLY A 41 17.56 9.41 -18.37
CA GLY A 41 17.96 10.73 -17.89
C GLY A 41 16.84 11.47 -17.17
N GLY A 42 15.61 11.41 -17.68
CA GLY A 42 14.43 11.99 -17.03
C GLY A 42 14.15 11.35 -15.65
N LEU A 43 14.27 10.03 -15.55
CA LEU A 43 14.11 9.31 -14.28
C LEU A 43 15.19 9.71 -13.27
N LEU A 44 16.45 9.81 -13.68
CA LEU A 44 17.55 10.24 -12.81
C LEU A 44 17.35 11.68 -12.31
N VAL A 45 16.83 12.58 -13.13
CA VAL A 45 16.51 13.95 -12.70
C VAL A 45 15.33 13.96 -11.73
N ALA A 46 14.27 13.18 -12.00
CA ALA A 46 13.10 13.08 -11.14
C ALA A 46 13.43 12.46 -9.76
N CYS A 47 14.19 11.36 -9.73
CA CYS A 47 14.65 10.74 -8.48
C CYS A 47 15.74 11.57 -7.80
N GLY A 48 16.67 12.17 -8.55
CA GLY A 48 17.79 12.95 -8.01
C GLY A 48 17.39 14.30 -7.43
N ARG A 49 16.33 14.94 -7.98
CA ARG A 49 15.71 16.13 -7.37
C ARG A 49 14.74 15.80 -6.24
N GLY A 50 14.50 14.52 -5.99
CA GLY A 50 13.88 14.00 -4.79
C GLY A 50 12.73 14.84 -4.26
N SER A 51 11.51 14.45 -4.61
CA SER A 51 10.57 14.18 -3.52
C SER A 51 11.25 13.15 -2.62
N ARG A 52 12.14 13.60 -1.74
CA ARG A 52 12.42 12.88 -0.51
C ARG A 52 11.02 12.73 0.09
N PRO A 53 10.46 11.52 0.26
CA PRO A 53 9.40 11.42 1.22
C PRO A 53 10.04 11.96 2.50
N SER A 54 9.65 13.17 2.90
CA SER A 54 9.80 13.57 4.26
C SER A 54 8.90 12.60 5.00
N LEU A 55 9.46 11.43 5.33
CA LEU A 55 9.17 10.75 6.56
C LEU A 55 9.50 11.78 7.63
N ASN A 56 8.55 12.69 7.83
CA ASN A 56 8.55 13.64 8.92
C ASN A 56 8.18 12.79 10.13
N ILE A 57 9.08 11.86 10.48
CA ILE A 57 9.09 11.24 11.78
C ILE A 57 9.52 12.40 12.67
N GLU A 58 8.53 13.09 13.23
CA GLU A 58 8.75 14.05 14.28
C GLU A 58 9.67 13.34 15.29
N PRO A 59 10.87 13.86 15.61
CA PRO A 59 11.84 13.15 16.45
C PRO A 59 11.26 12.83 17.83
N ALA A 60 10.18 13.51 18.22
CA ALA A 60 9.24 13.13 19.26
C ALA A 60 8.80 11.65 19.27
N HIS A 61 8.58 11.04 18.10
CA HIS A 61 8.11 9.65 17.97
C HIS A 61 9.26 8.63 18.02
N LEU A 62 10.51 9.07 17.84
CA LEU A 62 11.67 8.20 18.01
C LEU A 62 11.87 7.94 19.50
N GLY A 63 11.57 6.71 19.93
CA GLY A 63 11.68 6.31 21.35
C GLY A 63 10.41 6.54 22.18
N ARG A 64 9.26 6.79 21.53
CA ARG A 64 7.94 6.73 22.20
C ARG A 64 7.18 5.51 21.73
N ALA A 65 6.37 4.95 22.64
CA ALA A 65 5.46 3.89 22.26
C ALA A 65 4.45 4.44 21.22
N THR A 66 4.26 3.70 20.15
CA THR A 66 3.39 4.07 19.02
C THR A 66 2.18 3.16 19.03
N GLU A 67 1.00 3.75 19.18
CA GLU A 67 -0.27 3.03 19.11
C GLU A 67 -0.68 2.83 17.65
N LEU A 68 -0.86 1.57 17.26
CA LEU A 68 -1.45 1.16 15.99
C LEU A 68 -2.91 0.77 16.24
N GLY A 69 -3.78 1.77 16.20
CA GLY A 69 -5.20 1.59 16.54
C GLY A 69 -5.40 1.33 18.03
N VAL A 70 -6.41 0.54 18.40
CA VAL A 70 -6.85 0.36 19.80
C VAL A 70 -6.21 -0.85 20.49
N PHE A 71 -5.69 -1.81 19.72
CA PHE A 71 -5.25 -3.11 20.24
C PHE A 71 -3.78 -3.42 19.96
N VAL A 72 -3.04 -2.60 19.21
CA VAL A 72 -1.64 -2.86 18.93
C VAL A 72 -0.80 -1.68 19.41
N LEU A 73 0.23 -1.98 20.22
CA LEU A 73 1.18 -1.01 20.73
C LEU A 73 2.59 -1.44 20.33
N ILE A 74 3.33 -0.56 19.68
CA ILE A 74 4.77 -0.73 19.44
C ILE A 74 5.50 0.03 20.54
N GLU A 75 6.19 -0.67 21.43
CA GLU A 75 6.98 -0.05 22.50
C GLU A 75 8.20 0.68 21.93
N ALA A 76 8.75 1.62 22.70
CA ALA A 76 9.92 2.40 22.33
C ALA A 76 11.18 1.54 22.05
N ASP A 77 11.25 0.34 22.62
CA ASP A 77 12.34 -0.62 22.43
C ASP A 77 12.09 -1.61 21.27
N GLY A 78 10.99 -1.41 20.54
CA GLY A 78 10.63 -2.21 19.37
C GLY A 78 9.92 -3.53 19.69
N ARG A 79 9.42 -3.72 20.92
CA ARG A 79 8.46 -4.80 21.20
C ARG A 79 7.07 -4.45 20.68
N ILE A 80 6.30 -5.47 20.32
CA ILE A 80 4.94 -5.32 19.80
C ILE A 80 3.97 -6.05 20.73
N LEU A 81 3.04 -5.29 21.30
CA LEU A 81 2.00 -5.77 22.19
C LEU A 81 0.66 -5.80 21.45
N ILE A 82 -0.01 -6.96 21.50
CA ILE A 82 -1.35 -7.18 20.97
C ILE A 82 -2.30 -7.34 22.15
N GLY A 83 -3.22 -6.40 22.31
CA GLY A 83 -4.27 -6.45 23.32
C GLY A 83 -5.40 -7.40 22.93
N ALA A 84 -5.61 -8.45 23.70
CA ALA A 84 -6.73 -9.38 23.57
C ALA A 84 -7.84 -9.04 24.57
N ARG A 85 -9.03 -8.68 24.08
CA ARG A 85 -10.20 -8.39 24.94
C ARG A 85 -10.86 -9.66 25.49
N ALA A 86 -11.00 -10.69 24.66
CA ALA A 86 -11.63 -11.94 25.05
C ALA A 86 -10.59 -12.84 25.74
N PRO A 87 -10.96 -13.52 26.85
CA PRO A 87 -10.07 -14.49 27.48
C PRO A 87 -9.83 -15.68 26.54
N GLU A 88 -8.57 -16.09 26.44
CA GLU A 88 -8.15 -17.27 25.69
C GLU A 88 -8.29 -18.51 26.58
N ILE A 89 -8.99 -19.55 26.08
CA ILE A 89 -9.28 -20.81 26.79
C ILE A 89 -8.87 -22.01 25.91
N GLY A 90 -7.67 -21.97 25.31
CA GLY A 90 -7.14 -23.05 24.46
C GLY A 90 -7.49 -22.97 22.96
N GLN A 91 -7.88 -21.79 22.47
CA GLN A 91 -8.10 -21.52 21.05
C GLN A 91 -6.78 -21.27 20.28
N GLY A 92 -5.67 -21.03 21.00
CA GLY A 92 -4.35 -20.80 20.41
C GLY A 92 -4.10 -19.36 19.96
N VAL A 93 -4.97 -18.41 20.33
CA VAL A 93 -4.88 -16.99 19.92
C VAL A 93 -3.55 -16.35 20.39
N LYS A 94 -3.09 -16.70 21.59
CA LYS A 94 -1.79 -16.25 22.14
C LYS A 94 -0.57 -16.80 21.40
N THR A 95 -0.75 -17.78 20.53
CA THR A 95 0.31 -18.42 19.75
C THR A 95 0.27 -17.99 18.30
N SER A 96 -0.91 -18.03 17.67
CA SER A 96 -1.05 -17.74 16.24
C SER A 96 -1.01 -16.25 15.92
N LEU A 97 -1.62 -15.38 16.74
CA LEU A 97 -1.63 -13.94 16.47
C LEU A 97 -0.23 -13.31 16.48
N PRO A 98 0.64 -13.57 17.47
CA PRO A 98 2.01 -13.05 17.44
C PRO A 98 2.77 -13.50 16.20
N LEU A 99 2.56 -14.74 15.75
CA LEU A 99 3.27 -15.31 14.61
C LEU A 99 2.87 -14.63 13.30
N ILE A 100 1.57 -14.46 13.07
CA ILE A 100 1.04 -13.80 11.86
C ILE A 100 1.45 -12.32 11.85
N LEU A 101 1.37 -11.64 12.99
CA LEU A 101 1.73 -10.22 13.05
C LEU A 101 3.24 -10.02 12.86
N ALA A 102 4.07 -10.88 13.43
CA ALA A 102 5.51 -10.85 13.23
C ALA A 102 5.87 -11.00 11.75
N GLU A 103 5.20 -11.90 11.02
CA GLU A 103 5.41 -12.11 9.59
C GLU A 103 5.01 -10.87 8.77
N GLU A 104 3.84 -10.28 9.02
CA GLU A 104 3.37 -9.10 8.28
C GLU A 104 4.25 -7.86 8.53
N MET A 105 4.82 -7.76 9.73
CA MET A 105 5.65 -6.62 10.13
C MET A 105 7.16 -6.85 9.93
N ASP A 106 7.58 -8.01 9.42
CA ASP A 106 8.98 -8.43 9.30
C ASP A 106 9.77 -8.25 10.62
N ALA A 107 9.15 -8.67 11.73
CA ALA A 107 9.67 -8.54 13.09
C ALA A 107 10.08 -9.90 13.68
N ASP A 108 11.04 -9.89 14.60
CA ASP A 108 11.40 -11.09 15.37
C ASP A 108 10.19 -11.55 16.22
N TRP A 109 9.75 -12.81 16.02
CA TRP A 109 8.66 -13.44 16.77
C TRP A 109 8.83 -13.34 18.29
N SER A 110 10.07 -13.25 18.78
CA SER A 110 10.37 -13.16 20.20
C SER A 110 9.91 -11.84 20.82
N ARG A 111 9.72 -10.82 19.98
CA ARG A 111 9.35 -9.44 20.35
C ARG A 111 7.85 -9.16 20.26
N VAL A 112 7.07 -10.10 19.73
CA VAL A 112 5.60 -9.96 19.62
C VAL A 112 4.92 -10.76 20.73
N ARG A 113 4.01 -10.11 21.47
CA ARG A 113 3.33 -10.69 22.63
C ARG A 113 1.85 -10.31 22.63
N VAL A 114 1.00 -11.23 23.09
CA VAL A 114 -0.42 -10.94 23.37
C VAL A 114 -0.60 -10.69 24.86
N GLU A 115 -1.16 -9.54 25.21
CA GLU A 115 -1.55 -9.17 26.57
C GLU A 115 -3.06 -9.23 26.72
N GLN A 116 -3.53 -9.80 27.84
CA GLN A 116 -4.96 -9.85 28.12
C GLN A 116 -5.41 -8.49 28.64
N LEU A 117 -6.32 -7.85 27.92
CA LEU A 117 -6.94 -6.59 28.33
C LEU A 117 -8.11 -6.86 29.29
N PRO A 118 -8.44 -5.90 30.16
CA PRO A 118 -9.60 -6.01 31.04
C PRO A 118 -10.93 -5.99 30.25
N LEU A 119 -12.00 -6.44 30.90
CA LEU A 119 -13.25 -6.86 30.26
C LEU A 119 -14.03 -5.72 29.57
N GLY A 120 -13.79 -4.45 29.94
CA GLY A 120 -14.54 -3.31 29.42
C GLY A 120 -13.70 -2.04 29.23
N LEU A 121 -13.94 -1.39 28.09
CA LEU A 121 -13.64 0.03 27.88
C LEU A 121 -14.83 0.82 28.39
N MET A 122 -14.62 1.65 29.41
CA MET A 122 -15.65 2.59 29.87
C MET A 122 -15.30 3.98 29.30
N PRO A 123 -16.27 4.70 28.73
CA PRO A 123 -16.08 6.11 28.43
C PRO A 123 -15.77 6.83 29.75
N THR A 124 -14.69 7.60 29.78
CA THR A 124 -14.42 8.49 30.90
C THR A 124 -15.32 9.72 30.81
N GLU A 125 -15.26 10.59 31.83
CA GLU A 125 -16.05 11.84 31.87
C GLU A 125 -15.75 12.77 30.68
N ASN A 126 -14.57 12.63 30.06
CA ASN A 126 -14.19 13.32 28.84
C ASN A 126 -14.65 12.55 27.58
N PRO A 127 -15.38 13.20 26.66
CA PRO A 127 -15.77 12.58 25.40
C PRO A 127 -14.54 12.19 24.56
N GLY A 128 -14.38 10.90 24.28
CA GLY A 128 -13.33 10.38 23.40
C GLY A 128 -12.16 9.68 24.10
N GLU A 129 -12.11 9.71 25.43
CA GLU A 129 -11.07 9.03 26.21
C GLU A 129 -11.66 7.74 26.82
N LEU A 130 -11.01 6.61 26.54
CA LEU A 130 -11.45 5.29 26.99
C LEU A 130 -10.46 4.79 28.04
N THR A 131 -10.97 4.45 29.22
CA THR A 131 -10.13 3.94 30.31
C THR A 131 -10.48 2.48 30.62
N TRP A 132 -9.45 1.73 31.01
CA TRP A 132 -9.53 0.33 31.40
C TRP A 132 -9.92 0.23 32.87
N LYS A 133 -11.01 -0.49 33.18
CA LYS A 133 -11.44 -0.74 34.57
C LYS A 133 -11.57 -2.24 34.84
N TYR A 134 -11.06 -2.68 35.99
CA TYR A 134 -11.19 -4.03 36.54
C TYR A 134 -12.62 -4.32 37.01
#